data_AF-A0A397ZPP1-F1
#
_entry.id   AF-A0A397ZPP1-F1
#
_cell.length_a   1.000
_cell.length_b   1.000
_cell.length_c   1.000
_cell.angle_alpha   90.00
_cell.angle_beta   90.00
_cell.angle_gamma   90.00
#
_symmetry.space_group_name_H-M   'P 1'
#
loop_
_entity.id
_entity.type
_entity.pdbx_description
1 polymer ?
#
loop_
_entity_poly.entity_id
_entity_poly.type
_entity_poly.pdbx_seq_one_letter_code
_entity_poly.pdbx_strand_id
1 'polypeptide(L)'
;MGSKVGFQKRGSVSTKSRKEIDEHEIELQPESLATSIADGTVQNVVKDTVEQNDQVSEEMLKLRAALQGKLRSNGVFGSTVSNSDKAQKRQKQEDGRNETEVFESEDEFYKQMKQKKEAKRAAKAEIYSREPSSNLLLLPESVQGKRLISKEILSNRGLTRHRNKDKKNPRKNYRDKYTDKVKRRGGQVREIRKPSGPYGGEALGINSNISHSIRIKN
;
A
#
# COMPACT_ATOMS: atom_id res chain seq x y z
N MET A 1 53.47 27.30 29.98
CA MET A 1 54.51 27.20 28.93
C MET A 1 53.85 26.66 27.68
N GLY A 2 53.37 27.55 26.81
CA GLY A 2 52.59 27.19 25.62
C GLY A 2 53.49 27.05 24.39
N SER A 3 53.48 25.87 23.78
CA SER A 3 54.24 25.56 22.56
C SER A 3 53.41 25.93 21.34
N LYS A 4 53.75 27.06 20.70
CA LYS A 4 53.27 27.46 19.37
C LYS A 4 53.84 26.50 18.31
N VAL A 5 52.99 25.67 17.71
CA VAL A 5 53.33 24.96 16.46
C VAL A 5 52.93 25.84 15.27
N GLY A 6 53.94 26.24 14.50
CA GLY A 6 53.82 27.14 13.36
C GLY A 6 53.06 26.52 12.19
N PHE A 7 52.09 27.26 11.68
CA PHE A 7 51.33 26.95 10.48
C PHE A 7 52.15 27.33 9.24
N GLN A 8 52.75 26.33 8.57
CA GLN A 8 53.44 26.53 7.29
C GLN A 8 52.42 26.72 6.16
N LYS A 9 52.35 27.93 5.61
CA LYS A 9 51.68 28.21 4.33
C LYS A 9 52.47 27.55 3.20
N ARG A 10 51.94 26.48 2.60
CA ARG A 10 52.36 26.03 1.27
C ARG A 10 51.41 26.62 0.24
N GLY A 11 51.98 27.42 -0.66
CA GLY A 11 51.29 28.12 -1.72
C GLY A 11 51.05 27.28 -2.98
N SER A 12 50.54 28.01 -3.97
CA SER A 12 50.26 27.72 -5.38
C SER A 12 49.15 26.70 -5.69
N VAL A 13 48.00 27.29 -6.01
CA VAL A 13 46.88 26.72 -6.75
C VAL A 13 47.37 26.35 -8.15
N SER A 14 47.35 25.06 -8.50
CA SER A 14 47.57 24.60 -9.88
C SER A 14 46.28 24.74 -10.66
N THR A 15 46.17 25.79 -11.49
CA THR A 15 45.16 25.88 -12.53
C THR A 15 45.61 25.01 -13.70
N LYS A 16 45.08 23.79 -13.79
CA LYS A 16 45.19 22.99 -15.02
C LYS A 16 44.48 23.76 -16.14
N SER A 17 45.27 24.22 -17.10
CA SER A 17 44.82 24.76 -18.38
C SER A 17 43.88 23.76 -19.06
N ARG A 18 42.66 24.22 -19.34
CA ARG A 18 41.67 23.52 -20.15
C ARG A 18 42.23 23.49 -21.58
N LYS A 19 42.49 22.28 -22.10
CA LYS A 19 42.78 22.13 -23.53
C LYS A 19 41.51 22.53 -24.29
N GLU A 20 41.65 23.57 -25.11
CA GLU A 20 40.73 23.93 -26.16
C GLU A 20 40.61 22.71 -27.10
N ILE A 21 39.38 22.26 -27.31
CA ILE A 21 39.03 21.26 -28.30
C ILE A 21 38.38 22.06 -29.41
N ASP A 22 38.99 21.98 -30.60
CA ASP A 22 38.55 22.65 -31.82
C ASP A 22 37.07 22.37 -32.10
N GLU A 23 36.30 23.44 -32.21
CA GLU A 23 34.94 23.40 -32.72
C GLU A 23 35.02 23.20 -34.25
N HIS A 24 34.87 21.96 -34.69
CA HIS A 24 34.48 21.70 -36.08
C HIS A 24 32.95 21.76 -36.16
N GLU A 25 32.46 22.86 -36.73
CA GLU A 25 31.09 23.01 -37.19
C GLU A 25 30.74 21.89 -38.16
N ILE A 26 29.78 21.04 -37.80
CA ILE A 26 29.10 20.16 -38.75
C ILE A 26 27.75 20.83 -39.02
N GLU A 27 27.73 21.61 -40.08
CA GLU A 27 26.55 22.21 -40.67
C GLU A 27 25.69 21.09 -41.29
N LEU A 28 24.61 20.69 -40.61
CA LEU A 28 23.58 19.82 -41.19
C LEU A 28 22.40 20.67 -41.66
N GLN A 29 22.30 20.81 -42.98
CA GLN A 29 21.20 21.44 -43.71
C GLN A 29 19.84 20.78 -43.34
N PRO A 30 18.78 21.55 -43.04
CA PRO A 30 17.44 21.02 -42.86
C PRO A 30 16.72 20.90 -44.23
N GLU A 31 16.92 19.80 -44.95
CA GLU A 31 16.15 19.53 -46.16
C GLU A 31 14.85 18.76 -45.87
N SER A 32 13.75 19.52 -45.94
CA SER A 32 12.45 19.20 -46.54
C SER A 32 11.82 17.81 -46.29
N LEU A 33 10.83 17.76 -45.39
CA LEU A 33 9.57 17.05 -45.63
C LEU A 33 8.43 17.79 -44.90
N ALA A 34 7.93 18.85 -45.53
CA ALA A 34 6.61 19.40 -45.22
C ALA A 34 5.57 18.59 -45.99
N THR A 35 4.81 17.75 -45.29
CA THR A 35 3.52 17.27 -45.77
C THR A 35 2.46 17.71 -44.76
N SER A 36 1.63 18.63 -45.20
CA SER A 36 0.42 19.11 -44.55
C SER A 36 -0.51 17.96 -44.15
N ILE A 37 -0.90 17.86 -42.87
CA ILE A 37 -2.11 17.13 -42.48
C ILE A 37 -2.86 17.99 -41.48
N ALA A 38 -4.04 18.39 -41.92
CA ALA A 38 -4.98 19.28 -41.27
C ALA A 38 -5.46 18.76 -39.91
N ASP A 39 -5.87 19.71 -39.09
CA ASP A 39 -6.63 19.53 -37.86
C ASP A 39 -7.85 18.62 -38.08
N GLY A 40 -7.96 17.52 -37.32
CA GLY A 40 -9.21 16.75 -37.22
C GLY A 40 -9.08 15.28 -36.82
N THR A 41 -8.00 14.58 -37.18
CA THR A 41 -7.97 13.11 -37.09
C THR A 41 -7.70 12.58 -35.68
N VAL A 42 -6.89 13.29 -34.87
CA VAL A 42 -6.54 12.84 -33.50
C VAL A 42 -7.69 13.07 -32.51
N GLN A 43 -8.51 14.10 -32.74
CA GLN A 43 -9.65 14.38 -31.85
C GLN A 43 -10.79 13.37 -32.01
N ASN A 44 -10.98 12.81 -33.21
CA ASN A 44 -12.04 11.83 -33.48
C ASN A 44 -11.71 10.45 -32.87
N VAL A 45 -10.47 9.97 -32.99
CA VAL A 45 -10.04 8.69 -32.38
C VAL A 45 -10.16 8.71 -30.85
N VAL A 46 -9.86 9.85 -30.21
CA VAL A 46 -10.02 9.99 -28.76
C VAL A 46 -11.50 10.09 -28.36
N LYS A 47 -12.38 10.70 -29.16
CA LYS A 47 -13.82 10.75 -28.89
C LYS A 47 -14.48 9.38 -29.06
N ASP A 48 -14.19 8.68 -30.15
CA ASP A 48 -14.79 7.37 -30.44
C ASP A 48 -14.43 6.33 -29.37
N THR A 49 -13.21 6.38 -28.83
CA THR A 49 -12.79 5.49 -27.72
C THR A 49 -13.44 5.85 -26.39
N VAL A 50 -13.72 7.13 -26.11
CA VAL A 50 -14.43 7.57 -24.90
C VAL A 50 -15.91 7.16 -24.98
N GLU A 51 -16.57 7.39 -26.12
CA GLU A 51 -17.97 7.00 -26.33
C GLU A 51 -18.18 5.48 -26.26
N GLN A 52 -17.26 4.68 -26.80
CA GLN A 52 -17.30 3.22 -26.65
C GLN A 52 -17.16 2.77 -25.19
N ASN A 53 -16.31 3.44 -24.40
CA ASN A 53 -16.16 3.13 -22.97
C ASN A 53 -17.40 3.54 -22.16
N ASP A 54 -18.03 4.65 -22.51
CA ASP A 54 -19.27 5.12 -21.86
C ASP A 54 -20.44 4.18 -22.16
N GLN A 55 -20.58 3.70 -23.41
CA GLN A 55 -21.59 2.70 -23.79
C GLN A 55 -21.40 1.37 -23.05
N VAL A 56 -20.18 0.86 -22.97
CA VAL A 56 -19.85 -0.36 -22.20
C VAL A 56 -20.15 -0.18 -20.71
N SER A 57 -19.94 1.02 -20.17
CA SER A 57 -20.24 1.33 -18.77
C SER A 57 -21.75 1.30 -18.48
N GLU A 58 -22.57 1.84 -19.38
CA GLU A 58 -24.03 1.82 -19.25
C GLU A 58 -24.61 0.41 -19.38
N GLU A 59 -24.11 -0.39 -20.31
CA GLU A 59 -24.55 -1.78 -20.48
C GLU A 59 -24.22 -2.62 -19.24
N MET A 60 -23.04 -2.44 -18.66
CA MET A 60 -22.66 -3.08 -17.39
C MET A 60 -23.54 -2.64 -16.22
N LEU A 61 -23.96 -1.37 -16.16
CA LEU A 61 -24.88 -0.87 -15.15
C LEU A 61 -26.30 -1.45 -15.32
N LYS A 62 -26.80 -1.55 -16.56
CA LYS A 62 -28.09 -2.16 -16.89
C LYS A 62 -28.11 -3.66 -16.53
N LEU A 63 -27.03 -4.39 -16.86
CA LEU A 63 -26.86 -5.79 -16.45
C LEU A 63 -26.85 -5.95 -14.93
N ARG A 64 -26.16 -5.05 -14.21
CA ARG A 64 -26.10 -5.08 -12.74
C ARG A 64 -27.47 -4.80 -12.11
N ALA A 65 -28.23 -3.85 -12.64
CA ALA A 65 -29.59 -3.54 -12.19
C ALA A 65 -30.56 -4.71 -12.45
N ALA A 66 -30.49 -5.32 -13.64
CA ALA A 66 -31.31 -6.50 -13.98
C ALA A 66 -30.98 -7.71 -13.09
N LEU A 67 -29.70 -7.95 -12.80
CA LEU A 67 -29.25 -8.99 -11.88
C LEU A 67 -29.72 -8.70 -10.46
N GLN A 68 -29.61 -7.46 -9.99
CA GLN A 68 -30.12 -7.05 -8.68
C GLN A 68 -31.64 -7.22 -8.57
N GLY A 69 -32.40 -6.91 -9.63
CA GLY A 69 -33.84 -7.16 -9.70
C GLY A 69 -34.18 -8.65 -9.58
N LYS A 70 -33.48 -9.52 -10.34
CA LYS A 70 -33.63 -10.99 -10.24
C LYS A 70 -33.24 -11.54 -8.86
N LEU A 71 -32.20 -11.01 -8.23
CA LEU A 71 -31.80 -11.45 -6.89
C LEU A 71 -32.76 -10.96 -5.80
N ARG A 72 -33.44 -9.83 -6.01
CA ARG A 72 -34.50 -9.33 -5.12
C ARG A 72 -35.77 -10.17 -5.25
N SER A 73 -36.20 -10.53 -6.45
CA SER A 73 -37.35 -11.43 -6.65
C SER A 73 -37.08 -12.83 -6.10
N ASN A 74 -35.83 -13.28 -6.17
CA ASN A 74 -35.42 -14.58 -5.64
C ASN A 74 -35.13 -14.56 -4.12
N GLY A 75 -35.36 -13.44 -3.42
CA GLY A 75 -35.24 -13.33 -1.96
C GLY A 75 -33.80 -13.36 -1.42
N VAL A 76 -32.78 -13.28 -2.29
CA VAL A 76 -31.36 -13.36 -1.92
C VAL A 76 -30.75 -11.96 -1.65
N PHE A 77 -31.32 -10.90 -2.21
CA PHE A 77 -30.88 -9.51 -1.98
C PHE A 77 -31.81 -8.76 -1.01
N GLY A 78 -31.60 -8.98 0.28
CA GLY A 78 -32.37 -8.33 1.35
C GLY A 78 -31.81 -8.52 2.76
N SER A 79 -30.89 -9.47 2.98
CA SER A 79 -30.19 -9.57 4.25
C SER A 79 -28.91 -8.75 4.20
N THR A 80 -28.97 -7.51 4.71
CA THR A 80 -27.81 -6.96 5.39
C THR A 80 -27.33 -8.02 6.37
N VAL A 81 -26.12 -8.51 6.18
CA VAL A 81 -25.47 -9.52 7.03
C VAL A 81 -25.38 -9.02 8.47
N SER A 82 -26.42 -9.26 9.27
CA SER A 82 -26.24 -9.70 10.64
C SER A 82 -25.98 -11.20 10.57
N ASN A 83 -24.72 -11.60 10.72
CA ASN A 83 -24.38 -13.01 10.92
C ASN A 83 -24.98 -13.46 12.26
N SER A 84 -26.22 -13.95 12.22
CA SER A 84 -26.83 -14.73 13.28
C SER A 84 -27.23 -16.07 12.68
N ASP A 85 -26.39 -17.07 12.98
CA ASP A 85 -26.75 -18.46 13.22
C ASP A 85 -27.55 -19.19 12.13
N LYS A 86 -26.83 -20.01 11.36
CA LYS A 86 -27.38 -21.19 10.71
C LYS A 86 -27.95 -22.13 11.78
N ALA A 87 -29.25 -22.05 12.01
CA ALA A 87 -29.99 -23.08 12.73
C ALA A 87 -31.38 -23.25 12.10
N GLN A 88 -31.41 -23.79 10.87
CA GLN A 88 -32.64 -24.37 10.33
C GLN A 88 -32.59 -25.89 10.43
N LYS A 89 -33.25 -26.37 11.50
CA LYS A 89 -34.32 -27.36 11.46
C LYS A 89 -34.01 -28.70 10.77
N ARG A 90 -33.52 -29.65 11.56
CA ARG A 90 -33.81 -31.09 11.36
C ARG A 90 -34.99 -31.45 12.26
N GLN A 91 -36.18 -31.64 11.68
CA GLN A 91 -37.27 -32.33 12.34
C GLN A 91 -36.87 -33.80 12.48
N LYS A 92 -36.69 -34.28 13.70
CA LYS A 92 -36.65 -35.69 14.02
C LYS A 92 -37.83 -35.96 14.95
N GLN A 93 -38.69 -36.88 14.56
CA GLN A 93 -39.79 -37.40 15.37
C GLN A 93 -39.19 -38.13 16.57
N GLU A 94 -39.72 -37.88 17.75
CA GLU A 94 -39.46 -38.68 18.95
C GLU A 94 -40.77 -39.31 19.38
N ASP A 95 -40.92 -40.58 19.00
CA ASP A 95 -41.83 -41.51 19.64
C ASP A 95 -41.13 -42.07 20.88
N GLY A 96 -41.87 -42.10 21.99
CA GLY A 96 -41.78 -43.19 22.95
C GLY A 96 -40.88 -43.00 24.17
N ARG A 97 -41.57 -42.65 25.27
CA ARG A 97 -41.69 -43.54 26.46
C ARG A 97 -40.64 -43.38 27.59
N ASN A 98 -41.18 -42.98 28.75
CA ASN A 98 -40.79 -43.28 30.14
C ASN A 98 -39.52 -42.63 30.69
N GLU A 99 -39.35 -42.30 31.96
CA GLU A 99 -40.15 -42.18 33.19
C GLU A 99 -39.18 -41.52 34.22
N THR A 100 -39.71 -40.99 35.32
CA THR A 100 -39.02 -40.81 36.62
C THR A 100 -37.98 -39.68 36.80
N GLU A 101 -38.43 -38.66 37.51
CA GLU A 101 -37.76 -37.92 38.60
C GLU A 101 -36.25 -38.18 38.84
N VAL A 102 -35.40 -37.18 38.58
CA VAL A 102 -34.24 -36.70 39.39
C VAL A 102 -33.69 -35.46 38.67
N PHE A 103 -33.97 -34.21 39.10
CA PHE A 103 -33.27 -33.05 38.52
C PHE A 103 -33.36 -31.69 39.25
N GLU A 104 -33.46 -31.62 40.57
CA GLU A 104 -33.39 -30.31 41.24
C GLU A 104 -31.95 -29.75 41.29
N SER A 105 -30.93 -30.60 41.11
CA SER A 105 -29.50 -30.26 41.23
C SER A 105 -28.86 -29.69 39.96
N GLU A 106 -29.32 -30.07 38.77
CA GLU A 106 -28.80 -29.53 37.50
C GLU A 106 -29.39 -28.14 37.20
N ASP A 107 -30.51 -27.82 37.83
CA ASP A 107 -31.14 -26.51 37.79
C ASP A 107 -30.32 -25.46 38.57
N GLU A 108 -29.63 -25.85 39.65
CA GLU A 108 -28.69 -25.01 40.41
C GLU A 108 -27.41 -24.70 39.62
N PHE A 109 -26.83 -25.69 38.95
CA PHE A 109 -25.63 -25.50 38.12
C PHE A 109 -25.90 -24.51 36.98
N TYR A 110 -27.06 -24.61 36.34
CA TYR A 110 -27.47 -23.70 35.28
C TYR A 110 -27.66 -22.26 35.79
N LYS A 111 -28.25 -22.09 36.98
CA LYS A 111 -28.37 -20.80 37.68
C LYS A 111 -26.99 -20.18 37.95
N GLN A 112 -26.03 -20.97 38.44
CA GLN A 112 -24.65 -20.51 38.68
C GLN A 112 -23.94 -20.07 37.37
N MET A 113 -24.09 -20.82 36.29
CA MET A 113 -23.49 -20.47 34.99
C MET A 113 -24.10 -19.20 34.38
N LYS A 114 -25.40 -18.99 34.56
CA LYS A 114 -26.09 -17.77 34.14
C LYS A 114 -25.56 -16.54 34.89
N GLN A 115 -25.43 -16.63 36.22
CA GLN A 115 -24.86 -15.55 37.05
C GLN A 115 -23.41 -15.22 36.65
N LYS A 116 -22.56 -16.24 36.44
CA LYS A 116 -21.18 -16.03 35.97
C LYS A 116 -21.12 -15.33 34.61
N LYS A 117 -22.02 -15.68 33.68
CA LYS A 117 -22.12 -15.04 32.36
C LYS A 117 -22.56 -13.58 32.47
N GLU A 118 -23.53 -13.29 33.33
CA GLU A 118 -24.02 -11.93 33.59
C GLU A 118 -22.95 -11.06 34.26
N ALA A 119 -22.27 -11.57 35.29
CA ALA A 119 -21.15 -10.88 35.94
C ALA A 119 -20.02 -10.57 34.95
N LYS A 120 -19.66 -11.52 34.08
CA LYS A 120 -18.67 -11.32 33.02
C LYS A 120 -19.13 -10.27 31.99
N ARG A 121 -20.43 -10.20 31.70
CA ARG A 121 -21.00 -9.20 30.79
C ARG A 121 -21.01 -7.82 31.42
N ALA A 122 -21.36 -7.70 32.71
CA ALA A 122 -21.33 -6.45 33.47
C ALA A 122 -19.91 -5.90 33.61
N ALA A 123 -18.94 -6.73 34.01
CA ALA A 123 -17.53 -6.33 34.09
C ALA A 123 -16.96 -5.86 32.75
N LYS A 124 -17.37 -6.50 31.63
CA LYS A 124 -17.04 -6.00 30.29
C LYS A 124 -17.73 -4.66 30.01
N ALA A 125 -19.01 -4.52 30.35
CA ALA A 125 -19.75 -3.27 30.14
C ALA A 125 -19.10 -2.09 30.86
N GLU A 126 -18.57 -2.26 32.08
CA GLU A 126 -17.83 -1.22 32.81
C GLU A 126 -16.47 -0.86 32.17
N ILE A 127 -15.75 -1.85 31.63
CA ILE A 127 -14.49 -1.60 30.91
C ILE A 127 -14.75 -0.88 29.57
N TYR A 128 -15.85 -1.22 28.91
CA TYR A 128 -16.24 -0.65 27.62
C TYR A 128 -17.23 0.52 27.72
N SER A 129 -17.67 0.91 28.92
CA SER A 129 -18.44 2.13 29.16
C SER A 129 -17.47 3.30 29.07
N ARG A 130 -17.12 3.64 27.84
CA ARG A 130 -16.26 4.77 27.52
C ARG A 130 -17.06 6.04 27.77
N GLU A 131 -16.86 6.65 28.93
CA GLU A 131 -17.17 8.07 29.13
C GLU A 131 -16.43 8.87 28.04
N PRO A 132 -17.12 9.69 27.22
CA PRO A 132 -16.48 10.53 26.21
C PRO A 132 -15.79 11.75 26.86
N SER A 133 -15.04 11.53 27.94
CA SER A 133 -14.37 12.54 28.73
C SER A 133 -12.87 12.53 28.41
N SER A 134 -12.44 13.31 27.42
CA SER A 134 -11.05 13.84 27.34
C SER A 134 -10.75 14.62 26.07
N ASN A 135 -11.46 14.40 24.96
CA ASN A 135 -11.08 14.99 23.67
C ASN A 135 -11.82 16.28 23.30
N LEU A 136 -12.72 16.80 24.15
CA LEU A 136 -13.49 18.01 23.86
C LEU A 136 -12.78 19.33 24.22
N LEU A 137 -11.58 19.28 24.80
CA LEU A 137 -10.90 20.47 25.35
C LEU A 137 -9.65 20.91 24.57
N LEU A 138 -9.61 20.72 23.25
CA LEU A 138 -8.67 21.48 22.42
C LEU A 138 -9.40 22.67 21.80
N LEU A 139 -9.73 23.62 22.67
CA LEU A 139 -10.18 24.95 22.26
C LEU A 139 -9.03 25.61 21.48
N PRO A 140 -9.23 26.10 20.24
CA PRO A 140 -8.17 26.83 19.57
C PRO A 140 -7.92 28.14 20.34
N GLU A 141 -6.64 28.38 20.62
CA GLU A 141 -6.07 29.64 21.09
C GLU A 141 -6.79 30.82 20.41
N SER A 142 -7.42 31.68 21.21
CA SER A 142 -8.16 32.84 20.72
C SER A 142 -7.19 33.77 20.00
N VAL A 143 -7.15 33.71 18.67
CA VAL A 143 -6.44 34.69 17.85
C VAL A 143 -7.17 36.01 17.99
N GLN A 144 -6.62 36.90 18.79
CA GLN A 144 -7.15 38.25 19.00
C GLN A 144 -7.03 39.02 17.67
N GLY A 145 -8.14 39.19 16.93
CA GLY A 145 -8.18 39.93 15.65
C GLY A 145 -8.99 39.27 14.53
N LYS A 146 -8.57 39.48 13.27
CA LYS A 146 -9.22 38.91 12.07
C LYS A 146 -8.97 37.40 11.99
N ARG A 147 -9.98 36.63 11.54
CA ARG A 147 -9.86 35.18 11.33
C ARG A 147 -8.85 34.89 10.20
N LEU A 148 -7.85 34.07 10.49
CA LEU A 148 -6.89 33.58 9.50
C LEU A 148 -7.47 32.40 8.71
N ILE A 149 -7.07 32.28 7.45
CA ILE A 149 -7.40 31.14 6.60
C ILE A 149 -6.67 29.87 7.08
N SER A 150 -7.35 28.73 7.10
CA SER A 150 -6.72 27.45 7.46
C SER A 150 -5.82 26.94 6.33
N LYS A 151 -4.81 26.13 6.68
CA LYS A 151 -3.91 25.52 5.69
C LYS A 151 -4.65 24.62 4.69
N GLU A 152 -5.73 23.98 5.12
CA GLU A 152 -6.55 23.12 4.28
C GLU A 152 -7.23 23.94 3.18
N ILE A 153 -7.89 25.04 3.56
CA ILE A 153 -8.56 25.97 2.63
C ILE A 153 -7.52 26.69 1.75
N LEU A 154 -6.35 27.06 2.30
CA LEU A 154 -5.29 27.70 1.52
C LEU A 154 -4.71 26.77 0.44
N SER A 155 -4.53 25.49 0.76
CA SER A 155 -3.86 24.54 -0.14
C SER A 155 -4.79 23.79 -1.07
N ASN A 156 -6.11 23.76 -0.81
CA ASN A 156 -7.15 23.14 -1.66
C ASN A 156 -6.79 21.74 -2.20
N ARG A 157 -6.10 20.92 -1.39
CA ARG A 157 -5.60 19.60 -1.84
C ARG A 157 -6.72 18.56 -1.93
N GLY A 158 -7.76 18.68 -1.11
CA GLY A 158 -8.86 17.70 -1.05
C GLY A 158 -8.44 16.32 -0.50
N LEU A 159 -9.25 15.30 -0.76
CA LEU A 159 -9.10 13.92 -0.25
C LEU A 159 -8.03 13.11 -0.99
N THR A 160 -6.79 13.62 -1.01
CA THR A 160 -5.67 12.91 -1.63
C THR A 160 -5.18 11.74 -0.77
N ARG A 161 -4.83 10.61 -1.42
CA ARG A 161 -4.18 9.48 -0.73
C ARG A 161 -2.86 9.90 -0.07
N HIS A 162 -2.49 9.20 1.00
CA HIS A 162 -1.16 9.35 1.59
C HIS A 162 -0.05 9.01 0.59
N ARG A 163 1.02 9.83 0.55
CA ARG A 163 2.19 9.63 -0.31
C ARG A 163 3.46 9.61 0.53
N ASN A 164 4.27 8.56 0.35
CA ASN A 164 5.56 8.39 1.03
C ASN A 164 6.48 9.60 0.82
N LYS A 165 7.26 9.95 1.85
CA LYS A 165 8.17 11.11 1.84
C LYS A 165 9.23 10.98 0.74
N ASP A 166 9.74 9.79 0.48
CA ASP A 166 10.82 9.58 -0.51
C ASP A 166 10.35 9.81 -1.94
N LYS A 167 9.06 9.55 -2.22
CA LYS A 167 8.44 9.83 -3.52
C LYS A 167 8.20 11.33 -3.74
N LYS A 168 8.29 12.17 -2.69
CA LYS A 168 8.21 13.64 -2.82
C LYS A 168 9.51 14.25 -3.34
N ASN A 169 10.66 13.61 -3.11
CA ASN A 169 11.96 14.06 -3.61
C ASN A 169 12.44 13.15 -4.75
N PRO A 170 12.46 13.64 -6.01
CA PRO A 170 12.82 12.80 -7.16
C PRO A 170 14.23 12.20 -7.02
N ARG A 171 15.21 12.99 -6.54
CA ARG A 171 16.59 12.51 -6.35
C ARG A 171 16.64 11.33 -5.38
N LYS A 172 15.94 11.42 -4.25
CA LYS A 172 15.93 10.34 -3.25
C LYS A 172 15.26 9.08 -3.80
N ASN A 173 14.11 9.23 -4.46
CA ASN A 173 13.40 8.13 -5.10
C ASN A 173 14.27 7.35 -6.09
N TYR A 174 15.00 8.04 -6.98
CA TYR A 174 15.87 7.37 -7.95
C TYR A 174 17.11 6.74 -7.32
N ARG A 175 17.67 7.35 -6.27
CA ARG A 175 18.75 6.76 -5.48
C ARG A 175 18.31 5.44 -4.85
N ASP A 176 17.17 5.43 -4.16
CA ASP A 176 16.67 4.26 -3.45
C ASP A 176 16.30 3.14 -4.44
N LYS A 177 15.64 3.49 -5.55
CA LYS A 177 15.35 2.56 -6.65
C LYS A 177 16.61 1.92 -7.22
N TYR A 178 17.69 2.68 -7.41
CA TYR A 178 18.96 2.14 -7.88
C TYR A 178 19.55 1.16 -6.86
N THR A 179 19.64 1.56 -5.59
CA THR A 179 20.20 0.69 -4.55
C THR A 179 19.41 -0.61 -4.40
N ASP A 180 18.10 -0.54 -4.51
CA ASP A 180 17.22 -1.71 -4.43
C ASP A 180 17.35 -2.62 -5.66
N LYS A 181 17.58 -2.07 -6.85
CA LYS A 181 17.86 -2.85 -8.07
C LYS A 181 19.21 -3.56 -7.97
N VAL A 182 20.24 -2.89 -7.46
CA VAL A 182 21.57 -3.49 -7.23
C VAL A 182 21.46 -4.68 -6.26
N LYS A 183 20.73 -4.53 -5.15
CA LYS A 183 20.48 -5.63 -4.20
C LYS A 183 19.75 -6.82 -4.84
N ARG A 184 18.69 -6.56 -5.62
CA ARG A 184 17.96 -7.62 -6.34
C ARG A 184 18.83 -8.35 -7.36
N ARG A 185 19.68 -7.61 -8.08
CA ARG A 185 20.65 -8.19 -9.01
C ARG A 185 21.61 -9.15 -8.30
N GLY A 186 22.12 -8.77 -7.12
CA GLY A 186 22.97 -9.64 -6.30
C GLY A 186 22.30 -10.95 -5.84
N GLY A 187 20.95 -10.98 -5.81
CA GLY A 187 20.18 -12.21 -5.56
C GLY A 187 20.06 -13.11 -6.78
N GLN A 188 20.01 -12.55 -8.00
CA GLN A 188 19.90 -13.32 -9.25
C GLN A 188 21.25 -13.78 -9.78
N VAL A 189 22.25 -12.89 -9.75
CA VAL A 189 23.59 -13.11 -10.27
C VAL A 189 24.60 -12.76 -9.20
N ARG A 190 25.48 -13.70 -8.88
CA ARG A 190 26.57 -13.46 -7.93
C ARG A 190 27.62 -12.56 -8.58
N GLU A 191 27.95 -11.45 -7.92
CA GLU A 191 29.03 -10.57 -8.36
C GLU A 191 30.41 -11.17 -8.07
N ILE A 192 31.40 -10.77 -8.88
CA ILE A 192 32.79 -11.22 -8.71
C ILE A 192 33.35 -10.62 -7.41
N ARG A 193 33.75 -11.47 -6.47
CA ARG A 193 34.35 -11.06 -5.20
C ARG A 193 35.87 -11.06 -5.32
N LYS A 194 36.51 -9.99 -4.85
CA LYS A 194 37.97 -9.95 -4.71
C LYS A 194 38.36 -10.64 -3.41
N PRO A 195 39.35 -11.56 -3.41
CA PRO A 195 39.81 -12.18 -2.17
C PRO A 195 40.46 -11.11 -1.30
N SER A 196 40.01 -10.99 -0.05
CA SER A 196 40.57 -10.01 0.91
C SER A 196 41.69 -10.60 1.75
N GLY A 197 41.88 -11.92 1.76
CA GLY A 197 42.81 -12.62 2.64
C GLY A 197 42.90 -14.11 2.29
N PRO A 198 43.52 -14.93 3.15
CA PRO A 198 43.63 -16.37 2.93
C PRO A 198 42.24 -17.02 2.88
N TYR A 199 42.15 -18.18 2.21
CA TYR A 199 40.90 -18.90 2.05
C TYR A 199 40.38 -19.41 3.41
N GLY A 200 39.25 -18.88 3.85
CA GLY A 200 38.59 -19.25 5.12
C GLY A 200 37.45 -20.26 4.96
N GLY A 201 37.27 -20.84 3.77
CA GLY A 201 36.11 -21.68 3.44
C GLY A 201 34.93 -20.88 2.88
N GLU A 202 33.87 -21.62 2.49
CA GLU A 202 32.63 -21.05 1.95
C GLU A 202 31.70 -20.57 3.07
N ALA A 203 31.65 -19.26 3.33
CA ALA A 203 30.91 -18.68 4.45
C ALA A 203 29.39 -18.95 4.46
N LEU A 204 28.77 -19.18 3.29
CA LEU A 204 27.34 -19.48 3.15
C LEU A 204 27.03 -20.97 3.02
N GLY A 205 28.06 -21.82 3.08
CA GLY A 205 27.94 -23.27 2.90
C GLY A 205 27.90 -23.74 1.44
N ILE A 206 28.17 -25.03 1.27
CA ILE A 206 28.17 -25.73 -0.02
C ILE A 206 26.94 -26.64 -0.09
N ASN A 207 26.17 -26.55 -1.17
CA ASN A 207 25.07 -27.47 -1.44
C ASN A 207 25.49 -28.47 -2.52
N SER A 208 25.62 -29.74 -2.15
CA SER A 208 26.08 -30.83 -3.04
C SER A 208 25.08 -31.18 -4.14
N ASN A 209 23.80 -30.87 -3.96
CA ASN A 209 22.72 -31.33 -4.85
C ASN A 209 22.40 -30.34 -5.98
N ILE A 210 23.03 -29.16 -6.00
CA ILE A 210 22.73 -28.09 -6.96
C ILE A 210 23.90 -27.89 -7.91
N SER A 211 23.62 -27.89 -9.21
CA SER A 211 24.58 -27.50 -10.25
C SER A 211 24.11 -26.22 -10.96
N HIS A 212 25.00 -25.24 -11.09
CA HIS A 212 24.74 -23.94 -11.73
C HIS A 212 25.35 -23.83 -13.15
N SER A 213 25.80 -24.93 -13.75
CA SER A 213 26.40 -24.91 -15.10
C SER A 213 25.34 -24.83 -16.21
N ILE A 214 25.69 -24.17 -17.31
CA ILE A 214 24.88 -24.13 -18.53
C ILE A 214 25.15 -25.41 -19.34
N ARG A 215 24.11 -26.18 -19.67
CA ARG A 215 24.23 -27.37 -20.51
C ARG A 215 24.24 -26.97 -21.99
N ILE A 216 25.28 -27.39 -22.71
CA ILE A 216 25.35 -27.23 -24.16
C ILE A 216 24.48 -28.32 -24.79
N LYS A 217 23.58 -27.93 -25.68
CA LYS A 217 22.73 -28.86 -26.44
C LYS A 217 23.48 -29.25 -27.72
N ASN A 218 23.44 -30.54 -28.05
CA ASN A 218 23.91 -31.08 -29.33
C ASN A 218 22.88 -30.85 -30.43
#